data_AF-K2F7I0-F1
#
_entry.id   AF-K2F7I0-F1
#
_cell.length_a   1.000
_cell.length_b   1.000
_cell.length_c   1.000
_cell.angle_alpha   90.00
_cell.angle_beta   90.00
_cell.angle_gamma   90.00
#
_symmetry.space_group_name_H-M   'P 1'
#
loop_
_entity.id
_entity.type
_entity.pdbx_description
1 polymer ?
#
loop_
_entity_poly.entity_id
_entity_poly.type
_entity_poly.pdbx_seq_one_letter_code
_entity_poly.pdbx_strand_id
1 'polypeptide(L)'
;MILKKIEKKGERNVIADSLRNPGEIEELKKSGSFFLIAVTADIKIRYQRIQDRKRVDDQISFEEFKAAEEKQLRGDKANQQLIKCIKMADFQITNDKTFQDLYHQIEEILKKIEVN
;
A
#
# COMPACT_ATOMS: atom_id res chain seq x y z
N MET A 1 -14.97 -13.22 -2.81
CA MET A 1 -13.58 -13.14 -2.31
C MET A 1 -12.66 -12.82 -3.48
N ILE A 2 -11.59 -12.05 -3.24
CA ILE A 2 -10.67 -11.53 -4.27
C ILE A 2 -10.07 -12.66 -5.11
N LEU A 3 -9.64 -13.77 -4.49
CA LEU A 3 -9.07 -14.92 -5.19
C LEU A 3 -9.99 -15.48 -6.28
N LYS A 4 -11.29 -15.69 -5.98
CA LYS A 4 -12.26 -16.14 -6.98
C LYS A 4 -12.38 -15.21 -8.20
N LYS A 5 -12.18 -13.90 -8.00
CA LYS A 5 -12.18 -12.92 -9.10
C LYS A 5 -10.91 -13.04 -9.94
N ILE A 6 -9.77 -13.31 -9.31
CA ILE A 6 -8.47 -13.52 -9.97
C ILE A 6 -8.51 -14.82 -10.80
N GLU A 7 -8.91 -15.93 -10.17
CA GLU A 7 -9.04 -17.25 -10.82
C GLU A 7 -9.93 -17.19 -12.06
N LYS A 8 -11.08 -16.52 -11.97
CA LYS A 8 -12.02 -16.38 -13.10
C LYS A 8 -11.42 -15.62 -14.29
N LYS A 9 -10.46 -14.71 -14.07
CA LYS A 9 -9.81 -13.97 -15.16
C LYS A 9 -8.73 -14.78 -15.86
N GLY A 10 -8.15 -15.79 -15.20
CA GLY A 10 -7.07 -16.62 -15.78
C GLY A 10 -5.74 -15.87 -15.97
N GLU A 11 -5.58 -14.71 -15.32
CA GLU A 11 -4.37 -13.91 -15.39
C GLU A 11 -3.27 -14.51 -14.51
N ARG A 12 -2.03 -14.52 -15.00
CA ARG A 12 -0.87 -15.04 -14.26
C ARG A 12 -0.30 -14.02 -13.27
N ASN A 13 -0.26 -12.75 -13.69
CA ASN A 13 0.31 -11.66 -12.90
C ASN A 13 -0.79 -10.67 -12.56
N VAL A 14 -1.13 -10.56 -11.26
CA VAL A 14 -2.18 -9.67 -10.79
C VAL A 14 -1.66 -8.74 -9.70
N ILE A 15 -1.93 -7.45 -9.88
CA ILE A 15 -1.71 -6.44 -8.85
C ILE A 15 -3.05 -6.13 -8.19
N ALA A 16 -3.11 -6.32 -6.88
CA ALA A 16 -4.19 -5.83 -6.04
C ALA A 16 -3.68 -4.63 -5.26
N ASP A 17 -4.22 -3.44 -5.52
CA ASP A 17 -3.88 -2.23 -4.79
C ASP A 17 -4.81 -2.04 -3.57
N SER A 18 -4.48 -1.07 -2.72
CA SER A 18 -5.35 -0.60 -1.63
C SER A 18 -5.76 -1.67 -0.60
N LEU A 19 -4.92 -2.68 -0.34
CA LEU A 19 -5.12 -3.64 0.75
C LEU A 19 -5.00 -2.94 2.11
N ARG A 20 -6.09 -2.94 2.88
CA ARG A 20 -6.16 -2.21 4.16
C ARG A 20 -6.70 -3.04 5.32
N ASN A 21 -7.04 -4.31 5.06
CA ASN A 21 -7.48 -5.24 6.09
C ASN A 21 -6.57 -6.49 6.14
N PRO A 22 -6.03 -6.86 7.31
CA PRO A 22 -5.25 -8.09 7.48
C PRO A 22 -5.94 -9.36 6.97
N GLY A 23 -7.27 -9.46 7.09
CA GLY A 23 -8.02 -10.63 6.61
C GLY A 23 -8.00 -10.77 5.08
N GLU A 24 -7.90 -9.66 4.34
CA GLU A 24 -7.72 -9.71 2.87
C GLU A 24 -6.35 -10.28 2.53
N ILE A 25 -5.31 -9.88 3.26
CA ILE A 25 -3.95 -10.35 3.08
C ILE A 25 -3.84 -11.83 3.46
N GLU A 26 -4.44 -12.24 4.59
CA GLU A 26 -4.49 -13.64 5.00
C GLU A 26 -5.18 -14.52 3.97
N GLU A 27 -6.28 -14.05 3.37
CA GLU A 27 -6.95 -14.76 2.28
C GLU A 27 -6.04 -14.87 1.05
N LEU A 28 -5.39 -13.79 0.63
CA LEU A 28 -4.48 -13.78 -0.51
C LEU A 28 -3.27 -14.70 -0.29
N LYS A 29 -2.70 -14.74 0.92
CA LYS A 29 -1.58 -15.63 1.27
C LYS A 29 -1.92 -17.11 1.08
N LYS A 30 -3.20 -17.52 1.10
CA LYS A 30 -3.62 -18.90 0.83
C LYS A 30 -3.37 -19.35 -0.61
N SER A 31 -3.15 -18.42 -1.56
CA SER A 31 -2.83 -18.79 -2.94
C SER A 31 -1.44 -19.43 -3.08
N GLY A 32 -0.55 -19.25 -2.10
CA GLY A 32 0.83 -19.73 -2.13
C GLY A 32 1.76 -18.96 -3.09
N SER A 33 1.23 -18.06 -3.92
CA SER A 33 1.98 -17.20 -4.84
C SER A 33 1.51 -15.75 -4.68
N PHE A 34 1.92 -15.12 -3.59
CA PHE A 34 1.52 -13.77 -3.23
C PHE A 34 2.67 -13.05 -2.53
N PHE A 35 2.92 -11.81 -2.96
CA PHE A 35 3.86 -10.90 -2.32
C PHE A 35 3.14 -9.60 -1.98
N LEU A 36 3.29 -9.14 -0.74
CA LEU A 36 2.77 -7.88 -0.27
C LEU A 36 3.90 -6.83 -0.21
N ILE A 37 3.70 -5.73 -0.92
CA ILE A 37 4.62 -4.60 -0.92
C ILE A 37 3.96 -3.42 -0.20
N ALA A 38 4.56 -2.97 0.90
CA ALA A 38 4.15 -1.74 1.58
C ALA A 38 4.92 -0.54 1.00
N VAL A 39 4.21 0.51 0.60
CA VAL A 39 4.82 1.77 0.17
C VAL A 39 4.54 2.84 1.22
N THR A 40 5.59 3.34 1.85
CA THR A 40 5.52 4.36 2.91
C THR A 40 6.26 5.63 2.50
N ALA A 41 5.87 6.76 3.07
CA ALA A 41 6.63 8.00 2.96
C ALA A 41 6.42 8.89 4.20
N ASP A 42 7.38 9.77 4.47
CA ASP A 42 7.31 10.76 5.53
C ASP A 42 6.03 11.59 5.42
N ILE A 43 5.40 11.83 6.57
CA ILE A 43 4.09 12.48 6.63
C ILE A 43 4.12 13.91 6.07
N LYS A 44 5.22 14.66 6.23
CA LYS A 44 5.34 16.01 5.68
C LYS A 44 5.47 15.98 4.16
N ILE A 45 6.18 15.00 3.62
CA ILE A 45 6.28 14.79 2.17
C ILE A 45 4.91 14.45 1.58
N ARG A 46 4.16 13.56 2.25
CA ARG A 46 2.80 13.22 1.81
C ARG A 46 1.85 14.41 1.89
N TYR A 47 1.96 15.23 2.94
CA TYR A 47 1.19 16.46 3.05
C TYR A 47 1.49 17.42 1.89
N GLN A 48 2.77 17.66 1.60
CA GLN A 48 3.17 18.51 0.47
C GLN A 48 2.58 17.99 -0.86
N ARG A 49 2.67 16.67 -1.10
CA ARG A 49 2.12 16.05 -2.32
C ARG A 49 0.60 16.23 -2.46
N ILE A 50 -0.16 16.17 -1.37
CA ILE A 50 -1.61 16.42 -1.46
C ILE A 50 -1.92 17.91 -1.70
N GLN A 51 -1.14 18.83 -1.11
CA GLN A 51 -1.29 20.26 -1.39
C GLN A 51 -1.01 20.57 -2.87
N ASP A 52 -0.01 19.92 -3.46
CA ASP A 52 0.33 20.07 -4.88
C ASP A 52 -0.73 19.42 -5.81
N ARG A 53 -1.39 18.36 -5.33
CA ARG A 53 -2.45 17.64 -6.06
C ARG A 53 -3.74 18.45 -6.19
N LYS A 54 -4.04 19.34 -5.23
CA LYS A 54 -5.14 20.33 -5.27
C LYS A 54 -6.54 19.75 -5.50
N ARG A 55 -6.88 18.59 -4.93
CA ARG A 55 -8.28 18.16 -4.90
C ARG A 55 -9.07 18.98 -3.89
N VAL A 56 -10.40 18.94 -3.99
CA VAL A 56 -11.30 19.67 -3.08
C VAL A 56 -11.07 19.25 -1.63
N ASP A 57 -10.80 17.97 -1.39
CA ASP A 57 -10.50 17.38 -0.08
C ASP A 57 -9.04 17.57 0.38
N ASP A 58 -8.17 18.10 -0.47
CA ASP A 58 -6.76 18.34 -0.13
C ASP A 58 -6.55 19.70 0.57
N GLN A 59 -7.56 20.57 0.60
CA GLN A 59 -7.52 21.90 1.24
C GLN A 59 -7.71 21.81 2.77
N ILE A 60 -6.81 21.10 3.43
CA ILE A 60 -6.80 20.90 4.88
C ILE A 60 -5.47 21.32 5.51
N SER A 61 -5.50 21.68 6.79
CA SER A 61 -4.30 21.94 7.57
C SER A 61 -3.44 20.68 7.72
N PHE A 62 -2.16 20.86 8.06
CA PHE A 62 -1.27 19.75 8.36
C PHE A 62 -1.77 18.93 9.56
N GLU A 63 -2.36 19.59 10.55
CA GLU A 63 -2.92 18.99 11.75
C GLU A 63 -4.12 18.08 11.42
N GLU A 64 -5.05 18.56 10.58
CA GLU A 64 -6.19 17.78 10.10
C GLU A 64 -5.73 16.58 9.26
N PHE A 65 -4.77 16.80 8.36
CA PHE A 65 -4.16 15.73 7.58
C PHE A 65 -3.54 14.67 8.48
N LYS A 66 -2.73 15.08 9.46
CA LYS A 66 -2.07 14.18 10.40
C LYS A 66 -3.07 13.39 11.23
N ALA A 67 -4.14 14.02 11.73
CA ALA A 67 -5.18 13.34 12.47
C ALA A 67 -5.91 12.28 11.62
N ALA A 68 -6.21 12.60 10.36
CA ALA A 68 -6.81 11.65 9.42
C ALA A 68 -5.89 10.46 9.14
N GLU A 69 -4.59 10.71 8.95
CA GLU A 69 -3.56 9.69 8.74
C GLU A 69 -3.40 8.76 9.94
N GLU A 70 -3.34 9.31 11.17
CA GLU A 70 -3.26 8.51 12.40
C GLU A 70 -4.49 7.63 12.59
N LYS A 71 -5.68 8.13 12.24
CA LYS A 71 -6.93 7.36 12.26
C LYS A 71 -6.88 6.18 11.27
N GLN A 72 -6.40 6.40 10.04
CA GLN A 72 -6.25 5.33 9.04
C GLN A 72 -5.17 4.30 9.43
N LEU A 73 -4.07 4.76 10.03
CA LEU A 73 -2.96 3.90 10.45
C LEU A 73 -3.37 2.94 11.58
N ARG A 74 -4.00 3.48 12.63
CA ARG A 74 -4.38 2.70 13.82
C ARG A 74 -5.61 1.85 13.57
N GLY A 75 -6.67 2.48 13.05
CA GLY A 75 -7.99 1.87 12.96
C GLY A 75 -8.47 1.18 14.23
N ASP A 76 -9.50 0.36 14.08
CA ASP A 76 -9.97 -0.60 15.08
C ASP A 76 -10.30 -1.93 14.38
N LYS A 77 -10.77 -2.93 15.12
CA LYS A 77 -11.13 -4.25 14.55
C LYS A 77 -12.23 -4.18 13.49
N ALA A 78 -13.07 -3.15 13.49
CA ALA A 78 -14.16 -2.93 12.53
C ALA A 78 -13.73 -2.05 11.33
N ASN A 79 -12.55 -1.42 11.40
CA ASN A 79 -12.03 -0.47 10.43
C ASN A 79 -10.72 -0.95 9.79
N GLN A 80 -10.16 -0.11 8.91
CA GLN A 80 -8.88 -0.34 8.24
C GLN A 80 -7.74 -0.45 9.26
N GLN A 81 -6.88 -1.47 9.15
CA GLN A 81 -5.78 -1.72 10.09
C GLN A 81 -4.44 -1.64 9.36
N LEU A 82 -4.15 -0.46 8.80
CA LEU A 82 -3.03 -0.27 7.87
C LEU A 82 -1.67 -0.57 8.52
N ILE A 83 -1.45 -0.23 9.80
CA ILE A 83 -0.22 -0.61 10.52
C ILE A 83 -0.02 -2.13 10.52
N LYS A 84 -1.08 -2.91 10.71
CA LYS A 84 -0.97 -4.38 10.68
C LYS A 84 -0.64 -4.88 9.28
N CYS A 85 -1.29 -4.31 8.27
CA CYS A 85 -1.02 -4.65 6.87
C CYS A 85 0.44 -4.36 6.48
N ILE A 86 0.97 -3.18 6.86
CA ILE A 86 2.38 -2.82 6.63
C ILE A 86 3.32 -3.82 7.31
N LYS A 87 3.03 -4.23 8.55
CA LYS A 87 3.82 -5.25 9.27
C LYS A 87 3.78 -6.65 8.65
N MET A 88 2.78 -6.94 7.82
CA MET A 88 2.63 -8.22 7.11
C MET A 88 3.34 -8.24 5.76
N ALA A 89 3.90 -7.10 5.32
CA ALA A 89 4.51 -6.95 4.01
C ALA A 89 5.83 -7.71 3.90
N ASP A 90 6.03 -8.33 2.74
CA ASP A 90 7.26 -9.05 2.40
C ASP A 90 8.35 -8.06 1.96
N PHE A 91 7.95 -6.93 1.37
CA PHE A 91 8.83 -5.84 0.98
C PHE A 91 8.28 -4.49 1.42
N GLN A 92 9.19 -3.56 1.72
CA GLN A 92 8.83 -2.18 2.04
C GLN A 92 9.62 -1.21 1.15
N ILE A 93 8.92 -0.24 0.58
CA ILE A 93 9.47 0.85 -0.21
C ILE A 93 9.30 2.14 0.58
N THR A 94 10.38 2.91 0.69
CA THR A 94 10.31 4.28 1.25
C THR A 94 10.37 5.30 0.10
N ASN A 95 9.24 5.98 -0.13
CA ASN A 95 9.03 6.91 -1.23
C ASN A 95 9.18 8.38 -0.78
N ASP A 96 10.33 8.68 -0.17
CA ASP A 96 10.65 10.03 0.32
C ASP A 96 11.42 10.87 -0.69
N LYS A 97 11.98 10.23 -1.73
CA LYS A 97 12.93 10.86 -2.65
C LYS A 97 12.32 11.04 -4.04
N THR A 98 13.13 10.81 -5.07
CA THR A 98 12.78 11.01 -6.46
C THR A 98 12.04 9.81 -7.04
N PHE A 99 11.43 9.99 -8.22
CA PHE A 99 10.86 8.86 -8.97
C PHE A 99 11.93 7.83 -9.35
N GLN A 100 13.15 8.26 -9.64
CA GLN A 100 14.27 7.36 -9.95
C GLN A 100 14.61 6.46 -8.77
N ASP A 101 14.65 7.01 -7.54
CA ASP A 101 14.85 6.21 -6.32
C ASP A 101 13.70 5.22 -6.09
N LEU A 102 12.47 5.62 -6.39
CA LEU A 102 11.30 4.75 -6.30
C LEU A 102 11.38 3.60 -7.32
N TYR A 103 11.71 3.91 -8.57
CA TYR A 103 11.83 2.89 -9.63
C TYR A 103 12.94 1.90 -9.35
N HIS A 104 14.09 2.36 -8.87
CA HIS A 104 15.18 1.47 -8.47
C HIS A 104 14.74 0.51 -7.36
N GLN A 105 14.05 0.99 -6.31
CA GLN A 105 13.52 0.10 -5.27
C GLN A 105 12.53 -0.94 -5.82
N ILE A 106 11.66 -0.54 -6.76
CA ILE A 106 10.71 -1.45 -7.41
C ILE A 106 11.47 -2.52 -8.22
N GLU A 107 12.46 -2.13 -9.03
CA GLU A 107 13.27 -3.08 -9.82
C GLU A 107 13.97 -4.11 -8.94
N GLU A 108 14.55 -3.69 -7.80
CA GLU A 108 15.20 -4.61 -6.86
C GLU A 108 14.23 -5.60 -6.22
N ILE A 109 12.97 -5.22 -6.02
CA ILE A 109 11.93 -6.12 -5.54
C ILE A 109 11.48 -7.07 -6.65
N LEU A 110 11.27 -6.56 -7.86
CA LEU A 110 10.87 -7.36 -9.03
C LEU A 110 11.92 -8.41 -9.42
N LYS A 111 13.21 -8.17 -9.15
CA LYS A 111 14.27 -9.19 -9.33
C LYS A 111 14.17 -10.34 -8.32
N LYS A 112 13.57 -10.12 -7.15
CA LYS A 112 13.43 -11.11 -6.07
C LYS A 112 12.12 -11.90 -6.16
N ILE A 113 11.09 -11.27 -6.69
CA ILE A 113 9.83 -11.93 -7.00
C ILE A 113 10.08 -12.66 -8.33
N GLU A 114 9.97 -13.99 -8.36
CA GLU A 114 10.03 -14.72 -9.64
C GLU A 114 8.85 -14.28 -10.52
N VAL A 115 9.10 -13.31 -11.40
CA VAL A 115 8.20 -12.95 -12.49
C VAL A 115 8.73 -13.64 -13.74
N ASN A 116 8.57 -14.97 -13.79
CA ASN A 116 8.82 -15.78 -15.00
C ASN A 116 7.54 -15.91 -15.83
#